data_AF-A0A9N9ED11-F1
#
_entry.id   AF-A0A9N9ED11-F1
#
_cell.length_a   1.000
_cell.length_b   1.000
_cell.length_c   1.000
_cell.angle_alpha   90.00
_cell.angle_beta   90.00
_cell.angle_gamma   90.00
#
_symmetry.space_group_name_H-M   'P 1'
#
loop_
_entity.id
_entity.type
_entity.pdbx_description
1 polymer ?
#
loop_
_entity_poly.entity_id
_entity_poly.type
_entity_poly.pdbx_seq_one_letter_code
_entity_poly.pdbx_strand_id
1 'polypeptide(L)' 'KHPDFDIFIDDNTIHIEEASKLFPDKIYVVPDYEATSELQGSNIYHVKTTVSNLKNEDFTKAAEEYKEKTKTSNNK' A
#
# COMPACT_ATOMS: atom_id res chain seq x y z
N LYS A 1 -6.70 7.42 26.65
CA LYS A 1 -5.50 8.22 26.32
C LYS A 1 -4.98 7.69 24.99
N HIS A 2 -5.00 8.48 23.93
CA HIS A 2 -4.37 8.07 22.67
C HIS A 2 -2.85 8.09 22.85
N PRO A 3 -2.09 7.25 22.11
CA PRO A 3 -0.65 7.42 22.03
C PRO A 3 -0.36 8.84 21.54
N ASP A 4 0.54 9.54 22.22
CA ASP A 4 1.07 10.80 21.70
C ASP A 4 2.15 10.42 20.69
N PHE A 5 1.86 10.64 19.40
CA PHE A 5 2.78 10.36 18.30
C PHE A 5 2.82 11.55 17.36
N ASP A 6 3.94 11.79 16.70
CA ASP A 6 4.07 12.87 15.72
C ASP A 6 4.02 12.38 14.27
N ILE A 7 4.49 11.14 14.04
CA ILE A 7 4.56 10.51 12.73
C ILE A 7 3.94 9.11 12.81
N PHE A 8 3.05 8.81 11.87
CA PHE A 8 2.48 7.49 11.66
C PHE A 8 2.89 6.94 10.29
N ILE A 9 3.49 5.75 10.29
CA ILE A 9 4.04 5.10 9.09
C ILE A 9 3.34 3.76 8.93
N ASP A 10 2.62 3.58 7.83
CA ASP A 10 1.88 2.36 7.51
C ASP A 10 1.74 2.26 5.98
N ASP A 11 1.69 1.05 5.43
CA ASP A 11 1.42 0.80 4.01
C ASP A 11 -0.06 0.52 3.73
N ASN A 12 -0.87 0.33 4.78
CA ASN A 12 -2.31 0.16 4.66
C ASN A 12 -3.03 1.50 4.49
N THR A 13 -3.65 1.68 3.31
CA THR A 13 -4.31 2.94 2.96
C THR A 13 -5.48 3.30 3.86
N ILE A 14 -6.25 2.30 4.30
CA ILE A 14 -7.43 2.48 5.16
C ILE A 14 -7.00 3.04 6.52
N HIS A 15 -5.91 2.50 7.09
CA HIS A 15 -5.41 2.97 8.38
C HIS A 15 -4.94 4.43 8.31
N ILE A 16 -4.24 4.80 7.23
CA ILE A 16 -3.76 6.18 7.02
C ILE A 16 -4.95 7.13 6.85
N GLU A 17 -5.95 6.73 6.08
CA GLU A 17 -7.15 7.55 5.86
C GLU A 17 -7.95 7.76 7.16
N GLU A 18 -8.19 6.68 7.92
CA GLU A 18 -8.90 6.76 9.19
C GLU A 18 -8.11 7.56 10.23
N ALA A 19 -6.81 7.30 10.36
CA ALA A 19 -5.96 8.00 11.33
C ALA A 19 -5.83 9.49 11.02
N SER A 20 -5.69 9.87 9.74
CA SER A 20 -5.56 11.29 9.34
C SER A 20 -6.82 12.10 9.58
N LYS A 21 -8.01 11.46 9.54
CA LYS A 21 -9.27 12.09 9.96
C LYS A 21 -9.35 12.28 11.47
N LEU A 22 -8.81 11.35 12.26
CA LEU A 22 -8.85 11.41 13.72
C LEU A 22 -7.80 12.37 14.30
N PHE A 23 -6.63 12.49 13.66
CA PHE A 23 -5.52 13.31 14.14
C PHE A 23 -4.95 14.20 13.01
N PRO A 24 -5.68 15.24 12.58
CA PRO A 24 -5.33 16.05 11.41
C PRO A 24 -3.99 16.79 11.53
N ASP A 25 -3.50 17.02 12.76
CA ASP A 25 -2.26 17.74 13.03
C ASP A 25 -1.01 16.84 13.04
N LYS A 26 -1.16 15.55 12.74
CA LYS A 26 -0.04 14.58 12.72
C LYS A 26 0.46 14.34 11.29
N ILE A 27 1.65 13.76 11.17
CA ILE A 27 2.29 13.44 9.89
C ILE A 27 2.07 11.97 9.55
N TYR A 28 1.76 11.71 8.29
CA TYR A 28 1.52 10.37 7.75
C TYR A 28 2.50 10.07 6.64
N VAL A 29 3.08 8.88 6.67
CA VAL A 29 4.07 8.45 5.68
C VAL A 29 3.62 7.12 5.09
N VAL A 30 3.56 7.07 3.76
CA VAL A 30 3.18 5.87 3.01
C VAL A 30 4.23 5.57 1.93
N PRO A 31 4.40 4.31 1.53
CA PRO A 31 5.17 4.00 0.34
C PRO A 31 4.53 4.63 -0.90
N ASP A 32 5.34 5.10 -1.83
CA ASP A 32 4.92 5.62 -3.15
C ASP A 32 4.58 4.47 -4.11
N TYR A 33 3.49 3.76 -3.81
CA TYR A 33 2.93 2.69 -4.65
C TYR A 33 1.71 3.20 -5.42
N GLU A 34 1.38 2.55 -6.54
CA GLU A 34 0.15 2.89 -7.28
C GLU A 34 -1.10 2.80 -6.38
N ALA A 35 -1.14 1.80 -5.49
CA ALA A 35 -2.26 1.57 -4.58
C ALA A 35 -2.47 2.68 -3.53
N THR A 36 -1.44 3.47 -3.21
CA THR A 36 -1.52 4.58 -2.25
C THR A 36 -1.75 5.92 -2.95
N SER A 37 -1.68 5.98 -4.29
CA SER A 37 -1.72 7.22 -5.08
C SER A 37 -2.91 8.14 -4.81
N GLU A 38 -4.05 7.59 -4.39
CA GLU A 38 -5.26 8.36 -4.05
C GLU A 38 -5.18 9.04 -2.68
N LEU A 39 -4.26 8.62 -1.80
CA LEU A 39 -4.04 9.27 -0.51
C LEU A 39 -3.33 10.61 -0.69
N GLN A 40 -4.10 11.69 -0.61
CA GLN A 40 -3.62 13.05 -0.78
C GLN A 40 -3.98 13.89 0.45
N GLY A 41 -3.04 14.72 0.89
CA GLY A 41 -3.21 15.61 2.03
C GLY A 41 -1.95 16.39 2.33
N SER A 42 -2.07 17.56 2.93
CA SER A 42 -0.91 18.42 3.26
C SER A 42 0.05 17.78 4.27
N ASN A 43 -0.41 16.76 4.98
CA ASN A 43 0.32 16.02 6.01
C ASN A 43 0.58 14.55 5.62
N ILE A 44 0.31 14.15 4.37
CA ILE A 44 0.57 12.81 3.85
C ILE A 44 1.76 12.87 2.90
N TYR A 45 2.79 12.07 3.19
CA TYR A 45 4.04 12.05 2.45
C TYR A 45 4.27 10.67 1.82
N HIS A 46 4.47 10.67 0.50
CA HIS A 46 4.80 9.48 -0.28
C HIS A 46 6.31 9.29 -0.34
N VAL A 47 6.78 8.15 0.14
CA VAL A 47 8.20 7.82 0.16
C VAL A 47 8.50 6.81 -0.93
N LYS A 48 9.30 7.25 -1.91
CA LYS A 48 9.82 6.38 -2.95
C LYS A 48 10.73 5.34 -2.34
N THR A 49 10.36 4.07 -2.48
CA THR A 49 11.18 2.94 -2.03
C THR A 49 12.01 2.40 -3.20
N THR A 50 13.15 1.77 -2.89
CA THR A 50 13.95 1.03 -3.87
C THR A 50 13.57 -0.45 -3.92
N VAL A 51 12.56 -0.85 -3.16
CA VAL A 51 11.94 -2.17 -3.23
C VAL A 51 11.11 -2.14 -4.50
N SER A 52 11.47 -2.96 -5.49
CA SER A 52 11.01 -2.85 -6.88
C SER A 52 9.52 -2.51 -7.00
N ASN A 53 9.21 -1.36 -7.60
CA ASN A 53 7.85 -1.02 -8.02
C ASN A 53 7.37 -2.12 -8.96
N LEU A 54 6.58 -3.06 -8.44
CA LEU A 54 5.88 -4.04 -9.25
C LEU A 54 5.09 -3.28 -10.30
N LYS A 55 5.35 -3.57 -11.56
CA LYS A 55 4.64 -2.98 -12.68
C LYS A 55 3.38 -3.79 -12.95
N ASN A 56 2.45 -3.23 -13.73
CA ASN A 56 1.25 -3.94 -14.16
C ASN A 56 1.57 -5.27 -14.87
N GLU A 57 2.71 -5.35 -15.55
CA GLU A 57 3.18 -6.58 -16.18
C GLU A 57 3.51 -7.68 -15.16
N ASP A 58 4.04 -7.31 -13.99
CA ASP A 58 4.37 -8.26 -12.91
C ASP A 58 3.10 -8.90 -12.35
N PHE A 59 2.03 -8.10 -12.18
CA PHE A 59 0.71 -8.61 -11.76
C PHE A 59 0.06 -9.50 -12.82
N THR A 60 0.17 -9.11 -14.09
CA THR A 60 -0.36 -9.90 -15.22
C THR A 60 0.31 -11.28 -15.27
N LYS A 61 1.64 -11.30 -15.17
CA LYS A 61 2.42 -12.54 -15.14
C LYS A 61 2.07 -13.41 -13.93
N ALA A 62 1.96 -12.83 -12.74
CA ALA A 62 1.57 -13.58 -11.55
C ALA A 62 0.17 -14.22 -11.69
N ALA A 63 -0.78 -13.53 -12.32
CA ALA A 63 -2.11 -14.08 -12.58
C ALA A 63 -2.09 -15.23 -13.60
N GLU A 64 -1.23 -15.16 -14.62
CA GLU A 64 -1.01 -16.26 -15.57
C GLU A 64 -0.38 -17.48 -14.89
N GLU A 65 0.69 -17.29 -14.11
CA GLU A 65 1.36 -18.36 -13.35
C GLU A 65 0.40 -19.07 -12.39
N TYR A 66 -0.50 -18.31 -11.75
CA TYR A 66 -1.53 -18.88 -10.87
C TYR A 66 -2.54 -19.75 -11.63
N LYS A 67 -2.99 -19.31 -12.82
CA LYS A 67 -3.90 -20.09 -13.68
C LYS A 67 -3.24 -21.37 -14.19
N GLU A 68 -1.96 -21.34 -14.50
CA GLU A 68 -1.23 -22.55 -14.92
C GLU A 68 -1.09 -23.55 -13.78
N LYS A 69 -0.66 -23.11 -12.59
CA LYS A 69 -0.55 -23.97 -11.40
C LYS A 69 -1.88 -24.65 -11.03
N THR A 70 -2.98 -23.91 -11.09
CA THR A 70 -4.32 -24.45 -10.78
C THR A 70 -4.79 -25.46 -11.82
N LYS A 71 -4.50 -25.26 -13.11
CA LYS A 71 -4.76 -26.26 -14.15
C LYS A 71 -3.95 -27.54 -13.97
N THR A 72 -2.68 -27.43 -13.59
CA THR A 72 -1.82 -28.61 -13.36
C THR A 72 -2.24 -29.40 -12.13
N SER A 73 -2.71 -28.74 -11.06
CA SER A 73 -3.20 -29.41 -9.85
C SER A 73 -4.55 -30.10 -10.02
N ASN A 74 -5.41 -29.64 -10.93
CA ASN A 74 -6.73 -30.26 -11.17
C ASN A 74 -6.69 -31.45 -12.15
N ASN A 75 -5.56 -31.67 -12.83
CA ASN A 75 -5.36 -32.76 -13.79
C ASN A 75 -4.53 -33.93 -13.20
N LYS A 76 -4.40 -33.99 -11.87
CA LYS A 76 -3.63 -34.99 -11.14
C LYS A 76 -4.52 -35.67 -10.10
#